data_AF-R3W382-F1
#
_entry.id   AF-R3W382-F1
#
_cell.length_a   1.000
_cell.length_b   1.000
_cell.length_c   1.000
_cell.angle_alpha   90.00
_cell.angle_beta   90.00
_cell.angle_gamma   90.00
#
_symmetry.space_group_name_H-M   'P 1'
#
loop_
_entity.id
_entity.type
_entity.pdbx_description
1 polymer ?
#
loop_
_entity_poly.entity_id
_entity_poly.type
_entity_poly.pdbx_seq_one_letter_code
_entity_poly.pdbx_strand_id
1 'polypeptide(L)' 'MGKAREEMALGQYIAGMGFFNVGLGLVHGMVHPLSAWYNIPHGVAYAPLLPTIMKYNKEFTREKYREIAKT' A
#
# COMPACT_ATOMS: atom_id res chain seq x y z
N MET A 1 23.95 0.73 -9.79
CA MET A 1 22.48 0.50 -9.73
C MET A 1 21.84 1.35 -10.82
N GLY A 2 20.80 0.88 -11.52
CA GLY A 2 20.10 1.71 -12.52
C GLY A 2 19.19 2.74 -11.85
N LYS A 3 18.97 3.90 -12.50
CA LYS A 3 18.16 5.02 -12.00
C LYS A 3 16.81 4.60 -11.42
N ALA A 4 16.08 3.70 -12.11
CA ALA A 4 14.80 3.19 -11.62
C ALA A 4 14.89 2.42 -10.28
N ARG A 5 15.98 1.69 -10.03
CA ARG A 5 16.17 0.99 -8.74
C ARG A 5 16.45 1.97 -7.60
N GLU A 6 17.17 3.05 -7.88
CA GLU A 6 17.46 4.10 -6.92
C GLU A 6 16.19 4.89 -6.55
N GLU A 7 15.40 5.28 -7.56
CA GLU A 7 14.11 5.96 -7.34
C GLU A 7 13.12 5.09 -6.55
N MET A 8 13.04 3.79 -6.84
CA MET A 8 12.21 2.86 -6.07
C MET A 8 12.72 2.68 -4.63
N ALA A 9 14.03 2.62 -4.43
CA ALA A 9 14.62 2.51 -3.09
C ALA A 9 14.34 3.77 -2.24
N LEU A 10 14.42 4.95 -2.85
CA LEU A 10 14.06 6.21 -2.18
C LEU A 10 12.54 6.27 -1.90
N GLY A 11 11.72 5.90 -2.88
CA GLY A 11 10.26 5.94 -2.77
C GLY A 11 9.71 5.06 -1.64
N GLN A 12 10.19 3.80 -1.53
CA GLN A 12 9.78 2.93 -0.43
C GLN A 12 10.23 3.47 0.93
N TYR A 13 11.40 4.14 1.00
CA TYR A 13 11.93 4.66 2.25
C TYR A 13 11.09 5.82 2.75
N ILE A 14 10.72 6.75 1.85
CA ILE A 14 9.83 7.86 2.15
C ILE A 14 8.45 7.36 2.58
N ALA A 15 7.90 6.35 1.90
CA ALA A 15 6.64 5.73 2.30
C ALA A 15 6.72 5.15 3.72
N GLY A 16 7.84 4.48 4.05
CA GLY A 16 8.15 3.95 5.38
C GLY A 16 8.14 5.00 6.48
N MET A 17 8.82 6.12 6.26
CA MET A 17 8.82 7.25 7.20
C MET A 17 7.39 7.76 7.48
N GLY A 18 6.52 7.75 6.47
CA GLY A 18 5.12 8.14 6.63
C GLY A 18 4.33 7.16 7.49
N PHE A 19 4.15 5.92 7.01
CA PHE A 19 3.23 4.98 7.66
C PHE A 19 3.68 4.53 9.04
N PHE A 20 4.99 4.58 9.34
CA PHE A 20 5.50 4.20 10.66
C PHE A 20 4.93 5.09 11.78
N ASN A 21 4.61 6.35 11.48
CA ASN A 21 4.13 7.32 12.47
C ASN A 21 2.59 7.37 12.60
N VAL A 22 1.86 6.97 11.56
CA VAL A 22 0.38 7.11 11.50
C VAL A 22 -0.36 5.78 11.39
N GLY A 23 0.38 4.68 11.26
CA GLY A 23 -0.17 3.35 11.04
C GLY A 23 -0.62 3.10 9.60
N LEU A 24 -1.32 1.98 9.43
CA LEU A 24 -1.83 1.48 8.14
C LEU A 24 -3.32 1.18 8.23
N GLY A 25 -3.91 0.78 7.11
CA GLY A 25 -5.34 0.48 7.00
C GLY A 25 -5.66 -0.99 6.76
N LEU A 26 -6.91 -1.22 6.36
CA LEU A 26 -7.50 -2.53 6.16
C LEU A 26 -6.71 -3.45 5.21
N VAL A 27 -6.03 -2.91 4.19
CA VAL A 27 -5.21 -3.73 3.27
C VAL A 27 -4.14 -4.48 4.05
N HIS A 28 -3.42 -3.80 4.93
CA HIS A 28 -2.36 -4.43 5.71
C HIS A 28 -2.94 -5.45 6.71
N GLY A 29 -4.06 -5.11 7.34
CA GLY A 29 -4.77 -6.00 8.27
C GLY A 29 -5.28 -7.29 7.62
N MET A 30 -5.66 -7.26 6.34
CA MET A 30 -6.09 -8.46 5.60
C MET A 30 -4.92 -9.25 5.01
N VAL A 31 -3.83 -8.58 4.64
CA VAL A 31 -2.65 -9.25 4.06
C VAL A 31 -1.92 -10.12 5.09
N HIS A 32 -1.89 -9.72 6.36
CA HIS A 32 -1.25 -10.49 7.44
C HIS A 32 -1.82 -11.92 7.56
N PRO A 33 -3.13 -12.12 7.79
CA PRO A 33 -3.70 -13.47 7.90
C PRO A 33 -3.60 -14.25 6.59
N LEU A 34 -3.73 -13.59 5.43
CA LEU A 34 -3.56 -14.27 4.13
C LEU A 34 -2.15 -14.84 3.95
N SER A 35 -1.14 -14.04 4.31
CA SER A 35 0.25 -14.49 4.25
C SER A 35 0.50 -15.62 5.26
N ALA A 36 -0.07 -15.53 6.46
CA ALA A 36 0.10 -16.52 7.52
C ALA A 36 -0.59 -17.86 7.22
N TRP A 37 -1.80 -17.84 6.67
CA TRP A 37 -2.59 -19.05 6.43
C TRP A 37 -2.25 -19.75 5.12
N TYR A 38 -1.90 -18.98 4.08
CA TYR A 38 -1.72 -19.53 2.73
C TYR A 38 -0.27 -19.43 2.22
N ASN A 39 0.67 -18.97 3.05
CA ASN A 39 2.08 -18.79 2.69
C ASN A 39 2.28 -17.94 1.43
N ILE A 40 1.40 -16.95 1.22
CA ILE A 40 1.49 -16.02 0.10
C ILE A 40 2.50 -14.93 0.45
N PRO A 41 3.45 -14.56 -0.44
CA PRO A 41 4.34 -13.44 -0.19
C PRO A 41 3.55 -12.15 0.08
N HIS A 42 3.91 -11.43 1.14
CA HIS A 42 3.16 -10.27 1.62
C HIS A 42 2.82 -9.25 0.52
N GLY A 43 3.82 -8.87 -0.29
CA GLY A 43 3.62 -7.93 -1.41
C GLY A 43 2.70 -8.46 -2.50
N VAL A 44 2.68 -9.78 -2.73
CA VAL A 44 1.81 -10.44 -3.71
C VAL A 44 0.36 -10.44 -3.24
N ALA A 45 0.12 -10.71 -1.96
CA ALA A 45 -1.23 -10.64 -1.37
C ALA A 45 -1.79 -9.21 -1.37
N TYR A 46 -0.92 -8.19 -1.34
CA TYR A 46 -1.32 -6.78 -1.34
C TYR A 46 -1.92 -6.33 -2.67
N ALA A 47 -1.35 -6.77 -3.80
CA ALA A 47 -1.72 -6.32 -5.14
C ALA A 47 -3.23 -6.48 -5.49
N PRO A 48 -3.86 -7.65 -5.29
CA PRO A 48 -5.29 -7.81 -5.60
C PRO A 48 -6.22 -7.12 -4.59
N LEU A 49 -5.78 -6.93 -3.34
CA LEU A 49 -6.61 -6.35 -2.28
C LEU A 49 -6.67 -4.83 -2.32
N LEU A 50 -5.56 -4.19 -2.70
CA LEU A 50 -5.44 -2.74 -2.74
C LEU A 50 -6.58 -2.05 -3.50
N PRO A 51 -6.91 -2.37 -4.77
CA PRO A 51 -7.97 -1.68 -5.50
C PRO A 51 -9.35 -1.87 -4.87
N THR A 52 -9.66 -3.07 -4.38
CA THR A 52 -10.93 -3.37 -3.71
C THR A 52 -11.11 -2.56 -2.44
N ILE A 53 -10.07 -2.50 -1.61
CA ILE A 53 -10.12 -1.77 -0.34
C ILE A 53 -10.07 -0.26 -0.59
N MET A 54 -9.37 0.20 -1.64
CA MET A 54 -9.48 1.59 -2.06
C MET A 54 -10.92 1.94 -2.44
N LYS A 55 -11.60 1.11 -3.23
CA LYS A 55 -13.02 1.33 -3.57
C LYS A 55 -13.90 1.39 -2.32
N TYR A 56 -13.67 0.51 -1.35
CA TYR A 56 -14.37 0.53 -0.06
C TYR A 56 -14.11 1.84 0.72
N ASN A 57 -12.88 2.34 0.74
CA ASN A 57 -12.52 3.56 1.46
C ASN A 57 -12.95 4.85 0.74
N LYS A 58 -13.37 4.78 -0.53
CA LYS A 58 -13.59 5.95 -1.41
C LYS A 58 -14.49 7.02 -0.79
N GLU A 59 -15.53 6.63 -0.06
CA GLU A 59 -16.50 7.56 0.53
C GLU A 59 -15.89 8.42 1.66
N PHE A 60 -14.81 7.95 2.28
CA PHE A 60 -14.18 8.58 3.44
C PHE A 60 -12.87 9.30 3.12
N THR A 61 -12.37 9.21 1.89
CA THR A 61 -11.01 9.68 1.53
C THR A 61 -10.97 10.96 0.71
N ARG A 62 -12.09 11.35 0.07
CA ARG A 62 -12.30 12.64 -0.63
C ARG A 62 -11.05 13.09 -1.43
N GLU A 63 -10.49 14.25 -1.08
CA GLU A 63 -9.38 14.90 -1.78
C GLU A 63 -8.09 14.06 -1.78
N LYS A 64 -7.87 13.19 -0.77
CA LYS A 64 -6.67 12.34 -0.76
C LYS A 64 -6.63 11.38 -1.95
N TYR A 65 -7.79 10.88 -2.39
CA TYR A 65 -7.86 10.01 -3.57
C TYR A 65 -7.77 10.80 -4.88
N ARG A 66 -8.17 12.07 -4.87
CA ARG A 66 -7.92 12.96 -6.01
C ARG A 66 -6.42 13.15 -6.21
N GLU A 67 -5.66 13.39 -5.14
CA GLU A 67 -4.20 13.53 -5.23
C GLU A 67 -3.53 12.26 -5.77
N ILE A 68 -3.96 11.08 -5.30
CA ILE A 68 -3.45 9.79 -5.79
C ILE A 68 -3.73 9.59 -7.29
N ALA A 69 -4.88 10.07 -7.80
CA ALA A 69 -5.30 9.89 -9.19
C ALA A 69 -4.68 10.90 -10.18
N LYS A 70 -3.85 11.86 -9.71
CA LYS A 70 -3.23 12.87 -10.59
C LYS A 70 -2.08 12.33 -11.45
N THR A 71 -1.56 11.14 -11.13
CA THR A 71 -0.49 10.46 -11.85
C THR A 71 -1.04 9.43 -12.82
#